data_AF-A0A915B854-F1
#
_entry.id   AF-A0A915B854-F1
#
_cell.length_a   1.000
_cell.length_b   1.000
_cell.length_c   1.000
_cell.angle_alpha   90.00
_cell.angle_beta   90.00
_cell.angle_gamma   90.00
#
_symmetry.space_group_name_H-M   'P 1'
#
loop_
_entity.id
_entity.type
_entity.pdbx_description
1 polymer ?
#
loop_
_entity_poly.entity_id
_entity_poly.type
_entity_poly.pdbx_seq_one_letter_code
_entity_poly.pdbx_strand_id
1 'polypeptide(L)'
;IMGFIIMIDIISPNVQCEITQFSSIQQLNAYLEKFFATNQSITSKQWQNALPTSTERSQMKELIMDIFFAKDYSTQCSSSLFDKYDALRSYLNVTLFKDNFCVIHELIPVDNGTRFKRFWGYAIIANANFSERRALHHSAPHFHSDGDICNETAAIFERTSGRSLVVAGADRSAVIGEEINTCQPSTTLADVAHNNATMFHTICESLYEAAMKSSIEENVFIQWHGMAETSCSTVEAFVSAGADSSSSIYLDGNLPVNRIVHHFNTLMGGASTPASHTECHLLATTNTFGRYINGVPSDTVCYERANDTGIRGRFVHIEQKRAIRDNWDLWTKIINASFPVSSGSASHCVLTVSTAFAAGTIIILFFKRH
;
A
#
# COMPACT_ATOMS: atom_id res chain seq x y z
N ILE A 1 53.23 25.38 -3.24
CA ILE A 1 52.66 24.31 -2.37
C ILE A 1 51.15 24.45 -2.45
N MET A 2 50.52 23.81 -3.45
CA MET A 2 49.07 23.72 -3.60
C MET A 2 48.72 22.25 -3.38
N GLY A 3 48.07 21.95 -2.26
CA GLY A 3 47.63 20.60 -1.92
C GLY A 3 46.31 20.31 -2.61
N PHE A 4 46.33 19.40 -3.58
CA PHE A 4 45.12 18.73 -4.07
C PHE A 4 44.68 17.72 -3.02
N ILE A 5 43.53 17.98 -2.38
CA ILE A 5 42.82 16.97 -1.60
C ILE A 5 42.05 16.12 -2.62
N ILE A 6 42.57 14.93 -2.88
CA ILE A 6 41.83 13.88 -3.59
C ILE A 6 40.89 13.26 -2.55
N MET A 7 39.61 13.62 -2.59
CA MET A 7 38.58 12.81 -1.94
C MET A 7 38.43 11.52 -2.75
N ILE A 8 39.04 10.46 -2.26
CA ILE A 8 38.76 9.10 -2.71
C ILE A 8 37.50 8.69 -1.94
N ASP A 9 36.34 8.76 -2.60
CA ASP A 9 35.15 8.03 -2.14
C ASP A 9 35.47 6.54 -2.24
N ILE A 10 35.86 5.96 -1.12
CA ILE A 10 35.97 4.51 -0.95
C ILE A 10 34.54 3.97 -0.95
N ILE A 11 34.01 3.67 -2.13
CA ILE A 11 32.78 2.90 -2.30
C ILE A 11 33.06 1.51 -1.74
N SER A 12 32.64 1.29 -0.49
CA SER A 12 32.70 -0.02 0.16
C SER A 12 31.87 -1.03 -0.65
N PRO A 13 32.42 -2.22 -0.97
CA PRO A 13 31.70 -3.22 -1.72
C PRO A 13 30.57 -3.82 -0.88
N ASN A 14 29.34 -3.80 -1.42
CA ASN A 14 28.20 -4.63 -1.05
C ASN A 14 27.83 -4.73 0.44
N VAL A 15 27.53 -3.60 1.08
CA VAL A 15 26.62 -3.64 2.24
C VAL A 15 25.19 -3.66 1.69
N GLN A 16 24.66 -4.85 1.48
CA GLN A 16 23.23 -5.04 1.31
C GLN A 16 22.58 -4.56 2.62
N CYS A 17 21.93 -3.40 2.60
CA CYS A 17 21.22 -2.91 3.78
C CYS A 17 20.18 -3.95 4.18
N GLU A 18 20.26 -4.41 5.42
CA GLU A 18 19.16 -5.19 6.00
C GLU A 18 17.92 -4.29 6.01
N ILE A 19 16.80 -4.79 5.48
CA ILE A 19 15.51 -4.07 5.42
C ILE A 19 15.11 -3.50 6.79
N THR A 20 15.55 -4.13 7.87
CA THR A 20 15.33 -3.73 9.27
C THR A 20 16.01 -2.41 9.66
N GLN A 21 16.97 -1.90 8.88
CA GLN A 21 17.73 -0.68 9.18
C GLN A 21 17.00 0.61 8.77
N PHE A 22 15.96 0.53 7.93
CA PHE A 22 15.24 1.72 7.49
C PHE A 22 14.37 2.31 8.61
N SER A 23 14.34 3.65 8.70
CA SER A 23 13.58 4.32 9.76
C SER A 23 12.12 4.54 9.41
N SER A 24 11.65 4.18 8.21
CA SER A 24 10.25 4.31 7.76
C SER A 24 9.93 3.35 6.62
N ILE A 25 8.64 3.06 6.43
CA ILE A 25 8.14 2.28 5.28
C ILE A 25 8.44 3.02 3.97
N GLN A 26 8.41 4.34 4.03
CA GLN A 26 8.79 5.21 2.94
C GLN A 26 10.26 5.01 2.49
N GLN A 27 11.21 5.00 3.43
CA GLN A 27 12.62 4.76 3.10
C GLN A 27 12.84 3.36 2.54
N LEU A 28 12.12 2.38 3.08
CA LEU A 28 12.11 1.02 2.54
C LEU A 28 11.59 1.00 1.09
N ASN A 29 10.47 1.67 0.80
CA ASN A 29 9.96 1.81 -0.57
C ASN A 29 11.02 2.40 -1.52
N ALA A 30 11.60 3.55 -1.16
CA ALA A 30 12.63 4.21 -1.96
C ALA A 30 13.88 3.33 -2.20
N TYR A 31 14.16 2.40 -1.29
CA TYR A 31 15.20 1.39 -1.49
C TYR A 31 14.76 0.29 -2.47
N LEU A 32 13.55 -0.27 -2.31
CA LEU A 32 13.03 -1.36 -3.14
C LEU A 32 12.79 -0.91 -4.59
N GLU A 33 12.37 0.34 -4.82
CA GLU A 33 12.16 0.90 -6.15
C GLU A 33 13.40 0.88 -7.05
N LYS A 34 14.60 0.88 -6.47
CA LYS A 34 15.86 0.76 -7.22
C LYS A 34 15.95 -0.53 -8.03
N PHE A 35 15.17 -1.54 -7.66
CA PHE A 35 15.15 -2.86 -8.28
C PHE A 35 13.92 -3.06 -9.18
N PHE A 36 13.02 -2.08 -9.30
CA PHE A 36 11.81 -2.22 -10.11
C PHE A 36 12.11 -2.14 -11.61
N ALA A 37 11.22 -2.73 -12.42
CA ALA A 37 11.28 -2.58 -13.87
C ALA A 37 10.76 -1.20 -14.28
N THR A 38 11.64 -0.37 -14.83
CA THR A 38 11.30 0.97 -15.34
C THR A 38 10.68 0.91 -16.74
N ASN A 39 10.19 2.03 -17.23
CA ASN A 39 9.69 2.19 -18.60
C ASN A 39 10.64 1.58 -19.67
N GLN A 40 10.09 0.78 -20.59
CA GLN A 40 10.78 0.15 -21.72
C GLN A 40 12.07 -0.59 -21.34
N SER A 41 12.08 -1.27 -20.18
CA SER A 41 13.30 -1.83 -19.60
C SER A 41 13.42 -3.35 -19.71
N ILE A 42 12.31 -4.06 -19.99
CA ILE A 42 12.26 -5.52 -20.08
C ILE A 42 11.59 -5.98 -21.37
N THR A 43 11.99 -7.13 -21.89
CA THR A 43 11.34 -7.74 -23.06
C THR A 43 10.02 -8.42 -22.69
N SER A 44 9.13 -8.62 -23.66
CA SER A 44 7.91 -9.41 -23.47
C SER A 44 8.19 -10.83 -22.98
N LYS A 45 9.26 -11.47 -23.47
CA LYS A 45 9.69 -12.78 -22.99
C LYS A 45 10.04 -12.75 -21.50
N GLN A 46 10.74 -11.72 -21.03
CA GLN A 46 11.04 -11.56 -19.61
C GLN A 46 9.76 -11.36 -18.79
N TRP A 47 8.83 -10.53 -19.27
CA TRP A 47 7.54 -10.30 -18.62
C TRP A 47 6.71 -11.59 -18.52
N GLN A 48 6.52 -12.31 -19.63
CA GLN A 48 5.78 -13.57 -19.66
C GLN A 48 6.40 -14.62 -18.74
N ASN A 49 7.72 -14.73 -18.74
CA ASN A 49 8.42 -15.64 -17.83
C ASN A 49 8.25 -15.24 -16.37
N ALA A 50 8.07 -13.95 -16.07
CA ALA A 50 7.93 -13.38 -14.73
C ALA A 50 6.50 -13.52 -14.15
N LEU A 51 5.48 -13.77 -14.97
CA LEU A 51 4.11 -13.98 -14.49
C LEU A 51 4.03 -15.18 -13.53
N PRO A 52 3.21 -15.09 -12.46
CA PRO A 52 3.05 -16.18 -11.52
C PRO A 52 2.25 -17.35 -12.12
N THR A 53 2.77 -18.54 -11.90
CA THR A 53 2.10 -19.83 -12.15
C THR A 53 0.88 -20.01 -11.23
N SER A 54 0.00 -20.97 -11.55
CA SER A 54 -1.15 -21.29 -10.71
C SER A 54 -0.75 -21.72 -9.29
N THR A 55 0.32 -22.51 -9.15
CA THR A 55 0.85 -22.93 -7.84
C THR A 55 1.40 -21.74 -7.05
N GLU A 56 2.16 -20.84 -7.68
CA GLU A 56 2.67 -19.62 -7.01
C GLU A 56 1.51 -18.74 -6.53
N ARG A 57 0.43 -18.59 -7.31
CA ARG A 57 -0.75 -17.83 -6.89
C ARG A 57 -1.47 -18.46 -5.69
N SER A 58 -1.66 -19.77 -5.72
CA SER A 58 -2.31 -20.50 -4.62
C SER A 58 -1.51 -20.34 -3.33
N GLN A 59 -0.19 -20.54 -3.41
CA GLN A 59 0.69 -20.36 -2.25
C GLN A 59 0.76 -18.90 -1.79
N MET A 60 0.68 -17.92 -2.71
CA MET A 60 0.62 -16.51 -2.32
C MET A 60 -0.68 -16.19 -1.56
N LYS A 61 -1.81 -16.72 -2.02
CA LYS A 61 -3.11 -16.58 -1.32
C LYS A 61 -3.03 -17.13 0.10
N GLU A 62 -2.46 -18.32 0.26
CA GLU A 62 -2.24 -18.94 1.57
C GLU A 62 -1.26 -18.15 2.45
N LEU A 63 -0.13 -17.69 1.89
CA LEU A 63 0.87 -16.88 2.60
C LEU A 63 0.25 -15.58 3.15
N ILE A 64 -0.52 -14.86 2.31
CA ILE A 64 -1.22 -13.64 2.71
C ILE A 64 -2.20 -13.93 3.84
N MET A 65 -2.98 -15.01 3.74
CA MET A 65 -3.91 -15.42 4.79
C MET A 65 -3.19 -15.74 6.11
N ASP A 66 -2.11 -16.53 6.08
CA ASP A 66 -1.33 -16.89 7.26
C ASP A 66 -0.79 -15.64 7.98
N ILE A 67 -0.20 -14.70 7.23
CA ILE A 67 0.33 -13.44 7.79
C ILE A 67 -0.78 -12.51 8.27
N PHE A 68 -1.88 -12.40 7.51
CA PHE A 68 -2.99 -11.50 7.84
C PHE A 68 -3.66 -11.89 9.16
N PHE A 69 -3.79 -13.18 9.44
CA PHE A 69 -4.39 -13.68 10.69
C PHE A 69 -3.37 -14.01 11.78
N ALA A 70 -2.07 -13.82 11.53
CA ALA A 70 -1.03 -14.05 12.53
C ALA A 70 -1.20 -13.12 13.74
N LYS A 71 -1.16 -13.71 14.93
CA LYS A 71 -1.18 -12.98 16.22
C LYS A 71 0.22 -12.56 16.68
N ASP A 72 1.23 -13.31 16.25
CA ASP A 72 2.62 -13.10 16.61
C ASP A 72 3.46 -13.01 15.34
N TYR A 73 3.93 -11.79 15.05
CA TYR A 73 4.74 -11.52 13.88
C TYR A 73 6.21 -11.89 14.09
N SER A 74 6.67 -12.06 15.34
CA SER A 74 8.05 -12.49 15.59
C SER A 74 8.33 -13.90 15.06
N THR A 75 7.31 -14.76 15.08
CA THR A 75 7.38 -16.12 14.53
C THR A 75 6.90 -16.18 13.08
N GLN A 76 5.81 -15.50 12.75
CA GLN A 76 5.15 -15.57 11.44
C GLN A 76 5.73 -14.61 10.38
N CYS A 77 6.62 -13.69 10.75
CA CYS A 77 7.33 -12.82 9.81
C CYS A 77 8.81 -13.16 9.74
N SER A 78 9.09 -14.45 9.53
CA SER A 78 10.43 -15.02 9.42
C SER A 78 10.59 -15.78 8.13
N SER A 79 11.83 -15.91 7.66
CA SER A 79 12.14 -16.64 6.43
C SER A 79 11.75 -18.12 6.48
N SER A 80 11.68 -18.73 7.68
CA SER A 80 11.20 -20.11 7.87
C SER A 80 9.74 -20.31 7.48
N LEU A 81 8.95 -19.24 7.35
CA LEU A 81 7.58 -19.37 6.84
C LEU A 81 7.54 -19.98 5.43
N PHE A 82 8.59 -19.78 4.62
CA PHE A 82 8.67 -20.33 3.27
C PHE A 82 8.91 -21.83 3.20
N ASP A 83 9.17 -22.51 4.33
CA ASP A 83 9.23 -23.98 4.38
C ASP A 83 7.88 -24.62 3.99
N LYS A 84 6.78 -23.85 4.06
CA LYS A 84 5.44 -24.26 3.59
C LYS A 84 5.18 -23.94 2.12
N TYR A 85 5.97 -23.06 1.50
CA TYR A 85 5.66 -22.41 0.22
C TYR A 85 6.81 -22.59 -0.79
N ASP A 86 7.08 -23.84 -1.17
CA ASP A 86 8.20 -24.21 -2.03
C ASP A 86 8.20 -23.53 -3.42
N ALA A 87 7.04 -23.14 -3.97
CA ALA A 87 7.01 -22.43 -5.25
C ALA A 87 7.43 -20.95 -5.11
N LEU A 88 7.31 -20.39 -3.90
CA LEU A 88 7.62 -18.98 -3.62
C LEU A 88 9.02 -18.76 -3.04
N ARG A 89 9.57 -19.73 -2.29
CA ARG A 89 10.86 -19.63 -1.57
C ARG A 89 12.06 -19.22 -2.43
N SER A 90 12.00 -19.46 -3.74
CA SER A 90 13.08 -19.15 -4.67
C SER A 90 13.07 -17.70 -5.15
N TYR A 91 12.02 -16.94 -4.82
CA TYR A 91 11.79 -15.59 -5.34
C TYR A 91 11.46 -14.57 -4.27
N LEU A 92 10.93 -15.01 -3.13
CA LEU A 92 10.41 -14.13 -2.09
C LEU A 92 11.14 -14.34 -0.75
N ASN A 93 11.10 -13.30 0.07
CA ASN A 93 11.39 -13.35 1.49
C ASN A 93 10.31 -12.59 2.28
N VAL A 94 10.27 -12.87 3.58
CA VAL A 94 9.38 -12.22 4.54
C VAL A 94 10.26 -11.69 5.65
N THR A 95 10.14 -10.39 5.90
CA THR A 95 10.94 -9.68 6.90
C THR A 95 10.03 -9.00 7.91
N LEU A 96 10.24 -9.26 9.20
CA LEU A 96 9.68 -8.45 10.27
C LEU A 96 10.32 -7.05 10.27
N PHE A 97 9.50 -6.01 10.15
CA PHE A 97 9.94 -4.63 10.14
C PHE A 97 9.29 -3.85 11.30
N LYS A 98 10.12 -3.20 12.12
CA LYS A 98 9.71 -2.40 13.30
C LYS A 98 8.68 -3.08 14.20
N ASP A 99 8.80 -4.39 14.40
CA ASP A 99 7.93 -5.26 15.22
C ASP A 99 6.44 -5.32 14.83
N ASN A 100 6.00 -4.50 13.88
CA ASN A 100 4.60 -4.27 13.56
C ASN A 100 4.23 -4.63 12.13
N PHE A 101 5.23 -4.85 11.27
CA PHE A 101 4.99 -5.04 9.84
C PHE A 101 5.64 -6.32 9.33
N CYS A 102 4.85 -7.10 8.59
CA CYS A 102 5.35 -8.22 7.80
C CYS A 102 5.56 -7.73 6.37
N VAL A 103 6.81 -7.67 5.92
CA VAL A 103 7.15 -7.24 4.56
C VAL A 103 7.39 -8.48 3.70
N ILE A 104 6.50 -8.74 2.74
CA ILE A 104 6.67 -9.75 1.70
C ILE A 104 7.30 -9.06 0.50
N HIS A 105 8.52 -9.43 0.14
CA HIS A 105 9.24 -8.78 -0.96
C HIS A 105 10.05 -9.80 -1.76
N GLU A 106 10.36 -9.46 -3.00
CA GLU A 106 11.28 -10.27 -3.80
C GLU A 106 12.69 -10.29 -3.20
N LEU A 107 13.44 -11.37 -3.47
CA LEU A 107 14.84 -11.49 -3.09
C LEU A 107 15.63 -10.33 -3.71
N ILE A 108 16.26 -9.52 -2.84
CA ILE A 108 17.06 -8.37 -3.24
C ILE A 108 18.27 -8.86 -4.08
N PRO A 109 18.45 -8.37 -5.31
CA PRO A 109 19.59 -8.71 -6.14
C PRO A 109 20.93 -8.35 -5.48
N VAL A 110 21.93 -9.21 -5.62
CA VAL A 110 23.28 -9.00 -5.06
C VAL A 110 24.03 -7.88 -5.80
N ASP A 111 23.77 -7.72 -7.09
CA ASP A 111 24.45 -6.75 -7.95
C ASP A 111 23.63 -5.46 -8.04
N ASN A 112 24.22 -4.35 -7.63
CA ASN A 112 23.61 -3.03 -7.73
C ASN A 112 23.29 -2.71 -9.21
N GLY A 113 22.06 -2.27 -9.48
CA GLY A 113 21.53 -2.03 -10.83
C GLY A 113 20.86 -3.24 -11.48
N THR A 114 20.90 -4.42 -10.85
CA THR A 114 20.07 -5.56 -11.25
C THR A 114 18.66 -5.39 -10.73
N ARG A 115 17.66 -5.75 -11.52
CA ARG A 115 16.24 -5.67 -11.12
C ARG A 115 15.82 -6.91 -10.36
N PHE A 116 14.70 -6.80 -9.66
CA PHE A 116 13.96 -7.96 -9.21
C PHE A 116 13.67 -8.90 -10.38
N LYS A 117 13.72 -10.21 -10.13
CA LYS A 117 13.64 -11.23 -11.18
C LYS A 117 12.23 -11.39 -11.73
N ARG A 118 11.21 -11.18 -10.90
CA ARG A 118 9.80 -11.41 -11.21
C ARG A 118 9.00 -10.12 -11.36
N PHE A 119 9.53 -8.97 -10.92
CA PHE A 119 8.86 -7.67 -11.01
C PHE A 119 7.48 -7.65 -10.29
N TRP A 120 7.31 -8.53 -9.30
CA TRP A 120 6.09 -8.67 -8.51
C TRP A 120 5.89 -7.50 -7.54
N GLY A 121 6.98 -6.86 -7.14
CA GLY A 121 6.96 -5.76 -6.18
C GLY A 121 6.98 -6.26 -4.75
N TYR A 122 6.19 -5.64 -3.87
CA TYR A 122 6.13 -6.02 -2.47
C TYR A 122 4.76 -5.78 -1.86
N ALA A 123 4.52 -6.45 -0.73
CA ALA A 123 3.36 -6.24 0.11
C ALA A 123 3.79 -6.06 1.57
N ILE A 124 3.05 -5.24 2.31
CA ILE A 124 3.22 -5.06 3.75
C ILE A 124 1.90 -5.31 4.41
N ILE A 125 1.90 -6.14 5.45
CA ILE A 125 0.73 -6.38 6.31
C ILE A 125 1.11 -5.91 7.70
N ALA A 126 0.33 -4.99 8.26
CA ALA A 126 0.51 -4.53 9.63
C ALA A 126 -0.07 -5.55 10.62
N ASN A 127 0.48 -5.64 11.82
CA ASN A 127 -0.10 -6.41 12.92
C ASN A 127 -1.49 -5.85 13.27
N ALA A 128 -2.46 -6.72 13.57
CA ALA A 128 -3.82 -6.31 13.94
C ALA A 128 -3.84 -5.33 15.12
N ASN A 129 -2.95 -5.53 16.08
CA ASN A 129 -2.79 -4.65 17.24
C ASN A 129 -2.19 -3.28 16.86
N PHE A 130 -1.40 -3.20 15.78
CA PHE A 130 -0.84 -1.93 15.30
C PHE A 130 -1.86 -1.15 14.46
N SER A 131 -2.59 -1.84 13.58
CA SER A 131 -3.66 -1.25 12.76
C SER A 131 -4.96 -1.05 13.56
N GLU A 132 -4.89 -1.01 14.89
CA GLU A 132 -6.02 -0.92 15.81
C GLU A 132 -6.91 0.27 15.44
N ARG A 133 -7.99 -0.05 14.69
CA ARG A 133 -9.18 0.77 14.37
C ARG A 133 -9.29 1.31 12.93
N ARG A 134 -8.41 0.96 11.98
CA ARG A 134 -8.59 1.34 10.54
C ARG A 134 -8.26 0.18 9.60
N ALA A 135 -9.26 -0.47 9.03
CA ALA A 135 -9.05 -1.46 7.97
C ALA A 135 -8.89 -0.79 6.59
N LEU A 136 -7.84 0.01 6.47
CA LEU A 136 -7.45 0.67 5.22
C LEU A 136 -6.38 -0.15 4.51
N HIS A 137 -6.65 -0.50 3.26
CA HIS A 137 -5.74 -1.26 2.42
C HIS A 137 -5.32 -0.36 1.27
N HIS A 138 -4.03 -0.08 1.16
CA HIS A 138 -3.49 0.81 0.15
C HIS A 138 -2.82 0.00 -0.95
N SER A 139 -2.91 0.47 -2.19
CA SER A 139 -2.14 -0.08 -3.30
C SER A 139 -1.69 0.98 -4.29
N ALA A 140 -0.51 0.80 -4.86
CA ALA A 140 0.06 1.65 -5.90
C ALA A 140 0.49 0.77 -7.09
N PRO A 141 -0.32 0.72 -8.17
CA PRO A 141 -0.06 -0.17 -9.30
C PRO A 141 0.97 0.38 -10.28
N HIS A 142 1.25 1.68 -10.25
CA HIS A 142 2.02 2.36 -11.29
C HIS A 142 3.26 3.02 -10.71
N PHE A 143 4.37 2.28 -10.67
CA PHE A 143 5.67 2.88 -10.40
C PHE A 143 6.07 3.83 -11.53
N HIS A 144 6.54 5.03 -11.17
CA HIS A 144 7.12 6.07 -12.05
C HIS A 144 6.16 6.72 -13.08
N SER A 145 5.33 5.95 -13.79
CA SER A 145 4.40 6.48 -14.81
C SER A 145 3.33 7.43 -14.26
N ASP A 146 3.06 7.31 -12.95
CA ASP A 146 2.11 8.12 -12.19
C ASP A 146 2.84 9.10 -11.24
N GLY A 147 4.14 9.32 -11.45
CA GLY A 147 5.04 10.09 -10.58
C GLY A 147 5.50 9.31 -9.35
N ASP A 148 5.71 10.01 -8.22
CA ASP A 148 6.20 9.44 -6.95
C ASP A 148 5.09 8.79 -6.11
N ILE A 149 4.10 8.17 -6.77
CA ILE A 149 2.86 7.66 -6.16
C ILE A 149 3.13 6.51 -5.18
N CYS A 150 4.14 5.67 -5.45
CA CYS A 150 4.51 4.55 -4.60
C CYS A 150 5.08 5.03 -3.26
N ASN A 151 5.94 6.04 -3.29
CA ASN A 151 6.53 6.66 -2.10
C ASN A 151 5.50 7.43 -1.27
N GLU A 152 4.61 8.17 -1.93
CA GLU A 152 3.43 8.76 -1.27
C GLU A 152 2.60 7.69 -0.57
N THR A 153 2.23 6.64 -1.31
CA THR A 153 1.35 5.59 -0.79
C THR A 153 1.97 4.90 0.42
N ALA A 154 3.28 4.65 0.39
CA ALA A 154 4.06 4.12 1.50
C ALA A 154 4.04 5.06 2.72
N ALA A 155 4.19 6.37 2.51
CA ALA A 155 4.13 7.36 3.58
C ALA A 155 2.71 7.46 4.18
N ILE A 156 1.66 7.50 3.35
CA ILE A 156 0.28 7.54 3.80
C ILE A 156 -0.06 6.28 4.59
N PHE A 157 0.26 5.09 4.07
CA PHE A 157 0.05 3.82 4.76
C PHE A 157 0.59 3.83 6.20
N GLU A 158 1.85 4.26 6.39
CA GLU A 158 2.46 4.32 7.72
C GLU A 158 1.77 5.38 8.61
N ARG A 159 1.46 6.56 8.07
CA ARG A 159 0.89 7.70 8.81
C ARG A 159 -0.59 7.57 9.13
N THR A 160 -1.33 6.74 8.41
CA THR A 160 -2.75 6.47 8.65
C THR A 160 -2.98 5.12 9.31
N SER A 161 -1.90 4.46 9.78
CA SER A 161 -1.95 3.13 10.41
C SER A 161 -2.71 2.12 9.55
N GLY A 162 -2.41 2.11 8.25
CA GLY A 162 -3.07 1.21 7.29
C GLY A 162 -2.88 -0.26 7.65
N ARG A 163 -3.84 -1.09 7.24
CA ARG A 163 -3.85 -2.53 7.45
C ARG A 163 -2.89 -3.25 6.51
N SER A 164 -2.87 -2.85 5.24
CA SER A 164 -1.93 -3.39 4.25
C SER A 164 -1.53 -2.39 3.19
N LEU A 165 -0.38 -2.64 2.57
CA LEU A 165 0.15 -1.92 1.41
C LEU A 165 0.57 -2.93 0.34
N VAL A 166 0.27 -2.65 -0.93
CA VAL A 166 0.79 -3.40 -2.07
C VAL A 166 1.37 -2.42 -3.09
N VAL A 167 2.61 -2.64 -3.51
CA VAL A 167 3.26 -1.82 -4.54
C VAL A 167 3.74 -2.72 -5.67
N ALA A 168 3.41 -2.33 -6.90
CA ALA A 168 3.82 -3.06 -8.09
C ALA A 168 5.33 -2.92 -8.35
N GLY A 169 5.98 -4.00 -8.77
CA GLY A 169 7.41 -4.01 -9.07
C GLY A 169 7.78 -3.58 -10.49
N ALA A 170 6.83 -3.05 -11.25
CA ALA A 170 7.01 -2.64 -12.64
C ALA A 170 6.20 -1.37 -12.97
N ASP A 171 6.81 -0.50 -13.79
CA ASP A 171 6.14 0.58 -14.51
C ASP A 171 5.11 -0.01 -15.50
N ARG A 172 3.96 0.66 -15.68
CA ARG A 172 2.91 0.17 -16.61
C ARG A 172 3.42 0.00 -18.05
N SER A 173 4.45 0.75 -18.43
CA SER A 173 5.11 0.71 -19.73
C SER A 173 6.47 -0.01 -19.67
N ALA A 174 6.70 -0.88 -18.69
CA ALA A 174 7.99 -1.55 -18.52
C ALA A 174 8.40 -2.47 -19.68
N VAL A 175 7.43 -3.06 -20.39
CA VAL A 175 7.69 -3.95 -21.53
C VAL A 175 8.11 -3.13 -22.75
N ILE A 176 9.20 -3.54 -23.38
CA ILE A 176 9.71 -2.94 -24.61
C ILE A 176 8.70 -3.12 -25.74
N GLY A 177 8.38 -2.03 -26.42
CA GLY A 177 7.34 -1.95 -27.45
C GLY A 177 6.01 -1.46 -26.88
N GLU A 178 5.01 -1.38 -27.76
CA GLU A 178 3.63 -1.02 -27.44
C GLU A 178 2.77 -2.28 -27.32
N GLU A 179 3.27 -3.28 -26.57
CA GLU A 179 2.53 -4.52 -26.38
C GLU A 179 1.26 -4.28 -25.55
N ILE A 180 0.15 -4.82 -26.05
CA ILE A 180 -1.17 -4.65 -25.45
C ILE A 180 -1.46 -5.73 -24.41
N ASN A 181 -2.19 -5.36 -23.38
CA ASN A 181 -2.70 -6.27 -22.37
C ASN A 181 -3.91 -7.05 -22.90
N THR A 182 -3.90 -8.38 -22.79
CA THR A 182 -5.03 -9.22 -23.23
C THR A 182 -6.28 -9.06 -22.39
N CYS A 183 -6.14 -8.69 -21.10
CA CYS A 183 -7.24 -8.48 -20.18
C CYS A 183 -7.99 -7.17 -20.47
N GLN A 184 -7.26 -6.07 -20.71
CA GLN A 184 -7.80 -4.78 -21.16
C GLN A 184 -6.99 -4.27 -22.37
N PRO A 185 -7.42 -4.55 -23.61
CA PRO A 185 -6.64 -4.26 -24.83
C PRO A 185 -6.28 -2.80 -25.08
N SER A 186 -6.94 -1.84 -24.41
CA SER A 186 -6.61 -0.42 -24.47
C SER A 186 -5.46 0.00 -23.53
N THR A 187 -4.83 -0.96 -22.84
CA THR A 187 -3.76 -0.71 -21.87
C THR A 187 -2.49 -1.47 -22.23
N THR A 188 -1.35 -1.01 -21.71
CA THR A 188 -0.05 -1.63 -21.93
C THR A 188 0.05 -2.96 -21.17
N LEU A 189 0.83 -3.91 -21.70
CA LEU A 189 0.94 -5.27 -21.17
C LEU A 189 1.31 -5.33 -19.67
N ALA A 190 2.16 -4.40 -19.21
CA ALA A 190 2.60 -4.31 -17.82
C ALA A 190 1.72 -3.43 -16.91
N ASP A 191 0.59 -2.91 -17.42
CA ASP A 191 -0.39 -2.20 -16.59
C ASP A 191 -1.09 -3.17 -15.63
N VAL A 192 -0.58 -3.25 -14.40
CA VAL A 192 -1.06 -4.22 -13.40
C VAL A 192 -2.44 -3.88 -12.85
N ALA A 193 -2.89 -2.61 -12.92
CA ALA A 193 -4.24 -2.21 -12.54
C ALA A 193 -5.30 -2.79 -13.50
N HIS A 194 -4.87 -3.11 -14.72
CA HIS A 194 -5.71 -3.63 -15.78
C HIS A 194 -5.37 -5.08 -16.17
N ASN A 195 -4.46 -5.75 -15.46
CA ASN A 195 -3.97 -7.10 -15.77
C ASN A 195 -4.13 -8.05 -14.58
N ASN A 196 -5.11 -8.97 -14.66
CA ASN A 196 -5.36 -9.98 -13.62
C ASN A 196 -4.31 -11.10 -13.57
N ALA A 197 -3.43 -11.19 -14.59
CA ALA A 197 -2.39 -12.19 -14.63
C ALA A 197 -1.17 -11.83 -13.75
N THR A 198 -1.17 -10.71 -13.04
CA THR A 198 0.00 -10.27 -12.26
C THR A 198 -0.01 -10.80 -10.82
N MET A 199 1.17 -10.82 -10.19
CA MET A 199 1.24 -11.12 -8.75
C MET A 199 0.63 -9.98 -7.91
N PHE A 200 0.75 -8.72 -8.36
CA PHE A 200 0.08 -7.57 -7.76
C PHE A 200 -1.43 -7.82 -7.61
N HIS A 201 -2.11 -8.22 -8.69
CA HIS A 201 -3.54 -8.54 -8.64
C HIS A 201 -3.84 -9.70 -7.68
N THR A 202 -3.02 -10.75 -7.71
CA THR A 202 -3.17 -11.93 -6.82
C THR A 202 -3.08 -11.53 -5.34
N ILE A 203 -2.11 -10.69 -4.98
CA ILE A 203 -1.95 -10.20 -3.60
C ILE A 203 -3.15 -9.34 -3.19
N CYS A 204 -3.60 -8.43 -4.06
CA CYS A 204 -4.76 -7.58 -3.82
C CYS A 204 -6.04 -8.41 -3.59
N GLU A 205 -6.32 -9.41 -4.43
CA GLU A 205 -7.44 -10.35 -4.21
C GLU A 205 -7.32 -11.07 -2.86
N SER A 206 -6.13 -11.60 -2.55
CA SER A 206 -5.87 -12.33 -1.31
C SER A 206 -6.15 -11.49 -0.07
N LEU A 207 -5.73 -10.22 -0.09
CA LEU A 207 -5.99 -9.27 0.99
C LEU A 207 -7.49 -8.94 1.12
N TYR A 208 -8.20 -8.81 0.00
CA TYR A 208 -9.66 -8.64 0.03
C TYR A 208 -10.36 -9.86 0.62
N GLU A 209 -10.02 -11.07 0.17
CA GLU A 209 -10.58 -12.32 0.70
C GLU A 209 -10.30 -12.47 2.21
N ALA A 210 -9.09 -12.12 2.67
CA ALA A 210 -8.72 -12.13 4.08
C ALA A 210 -9.53 -11.09 4.88
N ALA A 211 -9.64 -9.87 4.36
CA ALA A 211 -10.39 -8.78 4.98
C ALA A 211 -11.89 -9.13 5.12
N MET A 212 -12.49 -9.76 4.10
CA MET A 212 -13.90 -10.18 4.13
C MET A 212 -14.17 -11.34 5.12
N LYS A 213 -13.14 -12.10 5.50
CA LYS A 213 -13.21 -13.13 6.56
C LYS A 213 -12.96 -12.56 7.95
N SER A 214 -12.50 -11.31 8.06
CA SER A 214 -12.27 -10.65 9.35
C SER A 214 -13.58 -10.15 9.96
N SER A 215 -13.56 -9.85 11.26
CA SER A 215 -14.70 -9.25 11.96
C SER A 215 -14.81 -7.74 11.78
N ILE A 216 -13.94 -7.11 10.98
CA ILE A 216 -13.97 -5.67 10.76
C ILE A 216 -14.99 -5.37 9.66
N GLU A 217 -16.01 -4.56 9.95
CA GLU A 217 -17.10 -4.31 9.01
C GLU A 217 -16.66 -3.40 7.85
N GLU A 218 -15.92 -2.33 8.16
CA GLU A 218 -15.48 -1.32 7.18
C GLU A 218 -14.03 -1.56 6.74
N ASN A 219 -13.86 -2.50 5.80
CA ASN A 219 -12.61 -2.64 5.04
C ASN A 219 -12.71 -1.80 3.75
N VAL A 220 -11.73 -0.91 3.54
CA VAL A 220 -11.67 -0.01 2.38
C VAL A 220 -10.33 -0.17 1.67
N PHE A 221 -10.40 -0.34 0.36
CA PHE A 221 -9.27 -0.59 -0.53
C PHE A 221 -9.06 0.65 -1.40
N ILE A 222 -8.03 1.41 -1.06
CA ILE A 222 -7.65 2.63 -1.75
C ILE A 222 -6.52 2.31 -2.72
N GLN A 223 -6.76 2.53 -4.01
CA GLN A 223 -5.74 2.44 -5.04
C GLN A 223 -5.37 3.84 -5.51
N TRP A 224 -4.08 4.15 -5.39
CA TRP A 224 -3.54 5.48 -5.63
C TRP A 224 -2.91 5.55 -7.02
N HIS A 225 -3.27 6.59 -7.75
CA HIS A 225 -2.80 6.90 -9.09
C HIS A 225 -2.43 8.37 -9.20
N GLY A 226 -1.61 8.68 -10.21
CA GLY A 226 -1.25 10.03 -10.57
C GLY A 226 -1.76 10.33 -11.97
N MET A 227 -2.38 11.50 -12.15
CA MET A 227 -2.86 11.96 -13.45
C MET A 227 -2.00 13.11 -13.99
N ALA A 228 -1.98 13.24 -15.32
CA ALA A 228 -1.33 14.37 -15.98
C ALA A 228 -2.06 15.69 -15.64
N GLU A 229 -1.33 16.80 -15.62
CA GLU A 229 -1.90 18.14 -15.36
C GLU A 229 -2.98 18.56 -16.36
N THR A 230 -2.94 17.98 -17.57
CA THR A 230 -3.93 18.20 -18.64
C THR A 230 -5.17 17.33 -18.49
N SER A 231 -5.10 16.25 -17.71
CA SER A 231 -6.23 15.36 -17.44
C SER A 231 -7.16 16.01 -16.41
N CYS A 232 -8.46 16.00 -16.69
CA CYS A 232 -9.49 16.53 -15.78
C CYS A 232 -9.13 17.94 -15.28
N SER A 233 -8.87 18.86 -16.22
CA SER A 233 -8.11 20.11 -16.01
C SER A 233 -8.48 20.96 -14.79
N THR A 234 -9.76 20.98 -14.36
CA THR A 234 -10.23 21.76 -13.19
C THR A 234 -10.28 20.98 -11.88
N VAL A 235 -9.83 19.72 -11.88
CA VAL A 235 -9.89 18.82 -10.73
C VAL A 235 -8.47 18.56 -10.24
N GLU A 236 -8.25 18.74 -8.94
CA GLU A 236 -6.97 18.48 -8.28
C GLU A 236 -6.84 17.02 -7.85
N ALA A 237 -7.95 16.42 -7.39
CA ALA A 237 -8.06 15.00 -7.09
C ALA A 237 -9.43 14.44 -7.54
N PHE A 238 -9.42 13.36 -8.31
CA PHE A 238 -10.61 12.68 -8.79
C PHE A 238 -10.76 11.32 -8.10
N VAL A 239 -11.86 11.15 -7.36
CA VAL A 239 -12.08 9.98 -6.50
C VAL A 239 -13.28 9.18 -7.04
N SER A 240 -13.03 7.94 -7.45
CA SER A 240 -14.04 7.04 -8.03
C SER A 240 -14.20 5.76 -7.19
N ALA A 241 -15.41 5.20 -7.20
CA ALA A 241 -15.70 3.87 -6.66
C ALA A 241 -15.57 2.74 -7.71
N GLY A 242 -15.03 3.04 -8.89
CA GLY A 242 -15.05 2.12 -10.04
C GLY A 242 -16.42 2.07 -10.74
N ALA A 243 -17.23 3.13 -10.58
CA ALA A 243 -18.60 3.25 -11.07
C ALA A 243 -18.76 4.48 -11.96
N ASP A 244 -19.74 4.46 -12.87
CA ASP A 244 -20.08 5.62 -13.70
C ASP A 244 -20.77 6.75 -12.92
N SER A 245 -20.86 7.93 -13.51
CA SER A 245 -21.40 9.13 -12.87
C SER A 245 -22.86 9.05 -12.44
N SER A 246 -23.64 8.10 -12.96
CA SER A 246 -25.05 7.91 -12.62
C SER A 246 -25.27 6.99 -11.43
N SER A 247 -24.22 6.29 -10.97
CA SER A 247 -24.28 5.36 -9.86
C SER A 247 -24.70 6.04 -8.55
N SER A 248 -25.64 5.44 -7.83
CA SER A 248 -26.14 5.93 -6.55
C SER A 248 -25.07 5.95 -5.44
N ILE A 249 -23.94 5.27 -5.66
CA ILE A 249 -22.79 5.26 -4.76
C ILE A 249 -22.26 6.67 -4.46
N TYR A 250 -22.44 7.62 -5.39
CA TYR A 250 -21.98 9.00 -5.24
C TYR A 250 -23.01 9.91 -4.54
N LEU A 251 -24.21 9.39 -4.22
CA LEU A 251 -25.25 10.12 -3.50
C LEU A 251 -25.18 9.89 -1.98
N ASP A 252 -24.60 8.76 -1.54
CA ASP A 252 -24.47 8.45 -0.12
C ASP A 252 -23.20 9.07 0.46
N GLY A 253 -23.36 10.21 1.14
CA GLY A 253 -22.27 10.93 1.80
C GLY A 253 -21.51 10.11 2.86
N ASN A 254 -22.07 8.98 3.33
CA ASN A 254 -21.39 8.09 4.27
C ASN A 254 -20.42 7.13 3.59
N LEU A 255 -20.39 7.01 2.26
CA LEU A 255 -19.48 6.07 1.61
C LEU A 255 -18.06 6.62 1.50
N PRO A 256 -17.02 5.76 1.55
CA PRO A 256 -15.61 6.16 1.55
C PRO A 256 -15.22 7.21 0.51
N VAL A 257 -15.65 7.03 -0.75
CA VAL A 257 -15.39 7.99 -1.84
C VAL A 257 -15.89 9.40 -1.53
N ASN A 258 -17.12 9.53 -1.01
CA ASN A 258 -17.74 10.82 -0.74
C ASN A 258 -17.17 11.45 0.54
N ARG A 259 -16.84 10.66 1.56
CA ARG A 259 -16.15 11.15 2.76
C ARG A 259 -14.76 11.70 2.45
N ILE A 260 -14.02 11.05 1.56
CA ILE A 260 -12.69 11.53 1.11
C ILE A 260 -12.84 12.86 0.39
N VAL A 261 -13.73 12.95 -0.60
CA VAL A 261 -13.95 14.20 -1.36
C VAL A 261 -14.44 15.33 -0.46
N HIS A 262 -15.35 15.05 0.48
CA HIS A 262 -15.84 16.03 1.44
C HIS A 262 -14.71 16.62 2.29
N HIS A 263 -13.86 15.77 2.90
CA HIS A 263 -12.77 16.25 3.74
C HIS A 263 -11.64 16.90 2.94
N PHE A 264 -11.36 16.44 1.73
CA PHE A 264 -10.45 17.13 0.80
C PHE A 264 -10.95 18.55 0.53
N ASN A 265 -12.22 18.69 0.15
CA ASN A 265 -12.79 19.99 -0.20
C ASN A 265 -12.92 20.93 0.99
N THR A 266 -13.03 20.40 2.21
CA THR A 266 -12.99 21.20 3.45
C THR A 266 -11.61 21.80 3.71
N LEU A 267 -10.53 21.09 3.35
CA LEU A 267 -9.15 21.52 3.63
C LEU A 267 -8.53 22.37 2.52
N MET A 268 -8.85 22.08 1.26
CA MET A 268 -8.21 22.71 0.10
C MET A 268 -9.20 23.11 -1.01
N GLY A 269 -10.24 22.31 -1.23
CA GLY A 269 -11.07 22.43 -2.44
C GLY A 269 -10.45 21.70 -3.64
N GLY A 270 -11.22 21.52 -4.71
CA GLY A 270 -10.73 20.96 -5.99
C GLY A 270 -10.81 19.44 -6.12
N ALA A 271 -11.37 18.70 -5.17
CA ALA A 271 -11.67 17.28 -5.32
C ALA A 271 -13.05 17.04 -5.92
N SER A 272 -13.20 15.98 -6.72
CA SER A 272 -14.46 15.63 -7.37
C SER A 272 -14.65 14.11 -7.46
N THR A 273 -15.91 13.69 -7.53
CA THR A 273 -16.32 12.34 -7.93
C THR A 273 -16.86 12.35 -9.37
N PRO A 274 -17.03 11.17 -10.01
CA PRO A 274 -17.72 11.05 -11.29
C PRO A 274 -19.08 11.75 -11.35
N ALA A 275 -19.87 11.75 -10.27
CA ALA A 275 -21.18 12.40 -10.25
C ALA A 275 -21.08 13.94 -10.26
N SER A 276 -20.04 14.50 -9.62
CA SER A 276 -19.82 15.96 -9.56
C SER A 276 -19.04 16.54 -10.75
N HIS A 277 -18.35 15.69 -11.53
CA HIS A 277 -17.52 16.12 -12.65
C HIS A 277 -17.56 15.08 -13.78
N THR A 278 -18.62 15.14 -14.59
CA THR A 278 -18.95 14.14 -15.62
C THR A 278 -17.99 14.11 -16.82
N GLU A 279 -17.25 15.20 -17.05
CA GLU A 279 -16.27 15.31 -18.16
C GLU A 279 -14.96 14.55 -17.88
N CYS A 280 -14.72 14.12 -16.63
CA CYS A 280 -13.53 13.35 -16.28
C CYS A 280 -13.80 11.85 -16.44
N HIS A 281 -13.02 11.18 -17.29
CA HIS A 281 -13.23 9.78 -17.64
C HIS A 281 -12.32 8.79 -16.88
N LEU A 282 -11.60 9.25 -15.85
CA LEU A 282 -10.75 8.40 -15.00
C LEU A 282 -11.57 7.63 -13.96
N LEU A 283 -12.60 6.92 -14.43
CA LEU A 283 -13.64 6.30 -13.62
C LEU A 283 -13.23 4.98 -12.96
N ALA A 284 -12.08 4.40 -13.34
CA ALA A 284 -11.64 3.08 -12.91
C ALA A 284 -12.61 1.91 -13.20
N THR A 285 -13.58 2.07 -14.10
CA THR A 285 -14.52 0.99 -14.47
C THR A 285 -13.85 -0.20 -15.19
N THR A 286 -12.60 -0.02 -15.64
CA THR A 286 -11.76 -1.04 -16.27
C THR A 286 -10.73 -1.66 -15.34
N ASN A 287 -10.59 -1.12 -14.13
CA ASN A 287 -9.65 -1.62 -13.14
C ASN A 287 -10.04 -3.04 -12.70
N THR A 288 -9.14 -4.01 -12.87
CA THR A 288 -9.46 -5.42 -12.60
C THR A 288 -9.69 -5.65 -11.12
N PHE A 289 -8.90 -5.06 -10.24
CA PHE A 289 -9.10 -5.21 -8.80
C PHE A 289 -10.38 -4.50 -8.32
N GLY A 290 -10.65 -3.30 -8.85
CA GLY A 290 -11.90 -2.58 -8.58
C GLY A 290 -13.14 -3.37 -9.00
N ARG A 291 -13.12 -4.00 -10.20
CA ARG A 291 -14.19 -4.91 -10.65
C ARG A 291 -14.37 -6.09 -9.71
N TYR A 292 -13.29 -6.73 -9.28
CA TYR A 292 -13.33 -7.84 -8.35
C TYR A 292 -13.98 -7.47 -7.00
N ILE A 293 -13.57 -6.35 -6.40
CA ILE A 293 -14.20 -5.85 -5.16
C ILE A 293 -15.68 -5.53 -5.37
N ASN A 294 -16.03 -4.99 -6.54
CA ASN A 294 -17.40 -4.66 -6.90
C ASN A 294 -18.22 -5.87 -7.41
N GLY A 295 -17.77 -7.09 -7.13
CA GLY A 295 -18.56 -8.31 -7.27
C GLY A 295 -18.40 -9.06 -8.59
N VAL A 296 -17.45 -8.68 -9.46
CA VAL A 296 -17.14 -9.45 -10.67
C VAL A 296 -16.26 -10.66 -10.31
N PRO A 297 -16.63 -11.90 -10.68
CA PRO A 297 -15.80 -13.08 -10.45
C PRO A 297 -14.39 -12.97 -11.06
N SER A 298 -13.40 -13.61 -10.42
CA SER A 298 -11.98 -13.54 -10.83
C SER A 298 -11.75 -14.08 -12.25
N ASP A 299 -12.52 -15.09 -12.68
CA ASP A 299 -12.43 -15.70 -14.01
C ASP A 299 -13.05 -14.85 -15.14
N THR A 300 -13.94 -13.90 -14.81
CA THR A 300 -14.58 -12.99 -15.78
C THR A 300 -14.15 -11.53 -15.64
N VAL A 301 -13.30 -11.19 -14.66
CA VAL A 301 -12.90 -9.82 -14.30
C VAL A 301 -12.32 -8.99 -15.45
N CYS A 302 -11.73 -9.64 -16.45
CA CYS A 302 -11.21 -8.98 -17.65
C CYS A 302 -12.31 -8.50 -18.60
N TYR A 303 -13.45 -9.16 -18.65
CA TYR A 303 -14.41 -8.97 -19.73
C TYR A 303 -15.74 -8.39 -19.24
N GLU A 304 -16.06 -8.59 -17.96
CA GLU A 304 -17.29 -8.11 -17.36
C GLU A 304 -17.07 -6.81 -16.59
N ARG A 305 -18.06 -5.92 -16.70
CA ARG A 305 -18.13 -4.70 -15.88
C ARG A 305 -18.83 -5.05 -14.57
N ALA A 306 -18.49 -4.35 -13.51
CA ALA A 306 -19.26 -4.44 -12.28
C ALA A 306 -20.70 -3.97 -12.51
N ASN A 307 -21.66 -4.71 -11.98
CA ASN A 307 -23.05 -4.28 -11.91
C ASN A 307 -23.19 -3.29 -10.76
N ASP A 308 -23.94 -2.20 -10.94
CA ASP A 308 -24.20 -1.20 -9.88
C ASP A 308 -24.67 -1.83 -8.57
N THR A 309 -25.46 -2.90 -8.64
CA THR A 309 -25.93 -3.63 -7.45
C THR A 309 -24.83 -4.34 -6.67
N GLY A 310 -23.65 -4.58 -7.26
CA GLY A 310 -22.46 -5.15 -6.62
C GLY A 310 -21.52 -4.09 -6.03
N ILE A 311 -21.69 -2.81 -6.39
CA ILE A 311 -20.84 -1.72 -5.92
C ILE A 311 -21.26 -1.34 -4.49
N ARG A 312 -20.36 -1.60 -3.53
CA ARG A 312 -20.60 -1.37 -2.08
C ARG A 312 -19.75 -0.22 -1.51
N GLY A 313 -18.97 0.45 -2.35
CA GLY A 313 -18.10 1.56 -1.93
C GLY A 313 -16.84 1.11 -1.18
N ARG A 314 -16.47 -0.18 -1.24
CA ARG A 314 -15.24 -0.72 -0.63
C ARG A 314 -13.99 -0.40 -1.44
N PHE A 315 -14.13 -0.25 -2.77
CA PHE A 315 -13.03 0.18 -3.64
C PHE A 315 -13.05 1.70 -3.80
N VAL A 316 -11.89 2.32 -3.63
CA VAL A 316 -11.67 3.74 -3.87
C VAL A 316 -10.46 3.89 -4.77
N HIS A 317 -10.66 4.52 -5.92
CA HIS A 317 -9.62 4.88 -6.86
C HIS A 317 -9.38 6.38 -6.79
N ILE A 318 -8.14 6.79 -6.54
CA ILE A 318 -7.76 8.21 -6.42
C ILE A 318 -6.77 8.54 -7.54
N GLU A 319 -7.17 9.46 -8.40
CA GLU A 319 -6.32 10.09 -9.42
C GLU A 319 -6.00 11.50 -8.99
N GLN A 320 -4.75 11.91 -9.05
CA GLN A 320 -4.34 13.21 -8.50
C GLN A 320 -3.22 13.88 -9.27
N LYS A 321 -3.26 15.21 -9.30
CA LYS A 321 -2.20 16.04 -9.87
C LYS A 321 -0.95 16.02 -9.00
N ARG A 322 0.17 16.42 -9.59
CA ARG A 322 1.47 16.37 -8.91
C ARG A 322 1.51 17.16 -7.60
N ALA A 323 0.95 18.37 -7.60
CA ALA A 323 0.98 19.24 -6.42
C ALA A 323 0.27 18.61 -5.21
N ILE A 324 -0.77 17.80 -5.46
CA ILE A 324 -1.52 17.09 -4.44
C ILE A 324 -0.78 15.82 -4.02
N ARG A 325 -0.27 15.06 -4.99
CA ARG A 325 0.51 13.83 -4.80
C ARG A 325 1.75 14.04 -3.93
N ASP A 326 2.42 15.17 -4.13
CA ASP A 326 3.64 15.51 -3.38
C ASP A 326 3.30 16.08 -1.97
N ASN A 327 2.00 16.21 -1.61
CA ASN A 327 1.53 16.73 -0.32
C ASN A 327 0.95 15.64 0.58
N TRP A 328 1.81 14.75 1.07
CA TRP A 328 1.41 13.60 1.89
C TRP A 328 0.78 14.00 3.23
N ASP A 329 1.13 15.18 3.77
CA ASP A 329 0.53 15.71 4.99
C ASP A 329 -0.96 16.03 4.79
N LEU A 330 -1.33 16.59 3.64
CA LEU A 330 -2.71 16.84 3.28
C LEU A 330 -3.49 15.53 3.18
N TRP A 331 -2.99 14.55 2.43
CA TRP A 331 -3.67 13.25 2.31
C TRP A 331 -3.78 12.52 3.64
N THR A 332 -2.73 12.55 4.46
CA THR A 332 -2.77 11.99 5.81
C THR A 332 -3.91 12.60 6.61
N LYS A 333 -4.09 13.93 6.57
CA LYS A 333 -5.20 14.61 7.27
C LYS A 333 -6.56 14.21 6.70
N ILE A 334 -6.69 14.13 5.38
CA ILE A 334 -7.93 13.75 4.70
C ILE A 334 -8.34 12.33 5.08
N ILE A 335 -7.45 11.36 4.88
CA ILE A 335 -7.70 9.96 5.24
C ILE A 335 -7.96 9.83 6.75
N ASN A 336 -7.23 10.59 7.58
CA ASN A 336 -7.49 10.60 9.01
C ASN A 336 -8.88 11.10 9.37
N ALA A 337 -9.37 12.15 8.71
CA ALA A 337 -10.73 12.67 8.89
C ALA A 337 -11.81 11.74 8.31
N SER A 338 -11.57 11.10 7.16
CA SER A 338 -12.54 10.24 6.48
C SER A 338 -12.77 8.89 7.14
N PHE A 339 -11.84 8.42 7.99
CA PHE A 339 -11.92 7.11 8.64
C PHE A 339 -11.56 7.20 10.13
N PRO A 340 -12.26 8.01 10.93
CA PRO A 340 -11.85 8.32 12.28
C PRO A 340 -11.72 7.04 13.13
N VAL A 341 -10.68 7.03 13.94
CA VAL A 341 -10.38 5.98 14.90
C VAL A 341 -11.39 6.08 16.04
N SER A 342 -12.26 5.08 16.23
CA SER A 342 -13.19 5.06 17.37
C SER A 342 -12.43 5.24 18.69
N SER A 343 -12.76 6.27 19.46
CA SER A 343 -12.08 6.65 20.71
C SER A 343 -12.28 5.64 21.87
N GLY A 344 -12.88 4.48 21.60
CA GLY A 344 -13.43 3.54 22.58
C GLY A 344 -12.47 2.52 23.20
N SER A 345 -11.17 2.60 22.97
CA SER A 345 -10.21 1.68 23.64
C SER A 345 -8.93 2.37 24.08
N ALA A 346 -9.02 3.61 24.57
CA ALA A 346 -8.05 4.04 25.57
C ALA A 346 -8.31 3.17 26.81
N SER A 347 -7.65 2.01 26.87
CA SER A 347 -7.55 1.25 28.11
C SER A 347 -6.92 2.20 29.12
N HIS A 348 -7.77 2.74 29.99
CA HIS A 348 -7.33 3.46 31.17
C HIS A 348 -6.50 2.47 31.99
N CYS A 349 -5.20 2.41 31.71
CA CYS A 349 -4.22 1.95 32.65
C CYS A 349 -4.21 3.00 33.76
N VAL A 350 -5.20 2.91 34.65
CA VAL A 350 -5.16 3.58 35.94
C VAL A 350 -3.97 2.95 36.64
N LEU A 351 -2.83 3.64 36.57
CA LEU A 351 -1.74 3.46 37.52
C LEU A 351 -2.34 3.73 38.90
N THR A 352 -2.79 2.66 39.56
CA THR A 352 -2.97 2.66 41.01
C THR A 352 -1.58 2.86 41.61
N VAL A 353 -1.24 4.14 41.85
CA VAL A 353 -0.14 4.52 42.72
C VAL A 353 -0.54 4.05 44.12
N SER A 354 -0.15 2.83 44.49
CA SER A 354 -0.14 2.41 45.89
C SER A 354 0.90 3.26 46.61
N THR A 355 0.46 4.34 47.24
CA THR A 355 1.23 5.08 48.23
C THR A 355 1.45 4.18 49.45
N ALA A 356 2.55 3.43 49.45
CA ALA A 356 3.08 2.84 50.67
C ALA A 356 3.65 3.99 51.52
N PHE A 357 2.91 4.43 52.54
CA PHE A 357 3.39 5.31 53.59
C PHE A 357 4.49 4.58 54.38
N ALA A 358 5.76 4.91 54.09
CA ALA A 358 6.86 4.59 54.98
C ALA A 358 6.85 5.61 56.14
N ALA A 359 6.35 5.19 57.30
CA ALA A 359 6.50 5.95 58.55
C ALA A 359 7.98 5.90 58.99
N GLY A 360 8.76 6.86 58.53
CA GLY A 360 10.12 7.10 58.98
C GLY A 360 10.13 7.92 60.27
N THR A 361 10.51 7.29 61.37
CA THR A 361 10.80 7.92 62.66
C THR A 361 11.92 8.96 62.51
N ILE A 362 11.60 10.24 62.67
CA ILE A 362 12.59 11.33 62.76
C ILE A 362 13.05 11.43 64.22
N ILE A 363 14.29 11.02 64.50
CA ILE A 363 14.98 11.32 65.76
C ILE A 363 15.67 12.69 65.60
N ILE A 364 15.15 13.70 66.30
CA ILE A 364 15.78 15.02 66.41
C ILE A 364 16.70 15.01 67.64
N LEU A 365 18.01 15.02 67.41
CA LEU A 365 19.02 15.39 68.41
C LEU A 365 19.52 16.79 68.08
N PHE A 366 19.12 17.79 68.87
CA PHE A 366 19.77 19.10 68.85
C PHE A 366 20.57 19.32 70.13
N PHE A 367 21.85 19.56 69.91
CA PHE A 367 22.87 19.94 70.88
C PHE A 367 22.56 21.29 71.52
N LYS A 368 22.81 21.36 72.83
CA LYS A 368 22.78 22.56 73.66
C LYS A 368 24.15 23.23 73.65
N ARG A 369 24.24 24.50 73.26
CA ARG A 369 25.37 25.41 73.56
C ARG A 369 24.90 26.88 73.54
N HIS A 370 24.44 27.38 74.68
CA HIS A 370 25.15 28.29 75.58
C HIS A 370 24.27 28.62 76.79
#